data_AF-A0A0M1JTM7-F1
#
_entry.id   AF-A0A0M1JTM7-F1
#
_cell.length_a   1.000
_cell.length_b   1.000
_cell.length_c   1.000
_cell.angle_alpha   90.00
_cell.angle_beta   90.00
_cell.angle_gamma   90.00
#
_symmetry.space_group_name_H-M   'P 1'
#
loop_
_entity.id
_entity.type
_entity.pdbx_description
1 polymer ?
#
loop_
_entity_poly.entity_id
_entity_poly.type
_entity_poly.pdbx_seq_one_letter_code
_entity_poly.pdbx_strand_id
1 'polypeptide(L)'
;MAVRSDLLNNLGNWAKLVILGTNDERGQKYPLSHLSNRFFFFSMKLYPNLFAYLNDAPVASLDLPVKAKNRPVVIDDGKSHRVVGLIHRSAQVYEIGFPYLLPEDIDSHATPGDALVKKWQLSLHSQDSSSLGRLLVADEVFDGAALEEEKQWQESWNQKLGDRLDEGVSLMLKTLVGLFNSLGQNCTSHLTSHQFDIDLSQLNQHLDNIDIREATLPLVVSLNRRYNLHKKLQKITPNLRHQLRRRTETMRVSDIQEMDAYSMRDYIRRPGRSAAEKAGVKQELTGVNRYADYNTAENKFLLYFAGRLLHGECDRYEKSNAQQYRSEVVQLRALIARLKQQCRQENTRVFTEKTYQFTQPNHVLLKDPIYRSFYKAYLDYISHKQEKEQVWPFRNQILADAFYLFMTAALLRFPENQIDSTVIACRRNPDLGHYLILDKSVPTIRAAIDHQPYLIRLHRPEKHHPQCDWMLTVKSAKDTAEFGKFHLPIWVFWYAPDESAIAHAEKYLNQFNDSSIGLIFYLQRTAKKYSAKGDVGYSPTGKIWMFQLPAAIESFGFSTSVDFLTEFLQRLLFLSMR
;
A
#
# COMPACT_ATOMS: atom_id res chain seq x y z
N MET A 1 30.27 -9.81 -14.67
CA MET A 1 29.68 -8.79 -15.57
C MET A 1 28.39 -9.31 -16.26
N ALA A 2 27.55 -10.09 -15.55
CA ALA A 2 26.29 -10.63 -16.10
C ALA A 2 25.19 -10.84 -15.03
N VAL A 3 25.04 -9.90 -14.08
CA VAL A 3 24.03 -9.98 -12.99
C VAL A 3 23.36 -8.62 -12.74
N ARG A 4 23.17 -7.79 -13.77
CA ARG A 4 22.60 -6.42 -13.61
C ARG A 4 21.51 -6.04 -14.61
N SER A 5 20.95 -6.98 -15.38
CA SER A 5 19.86 -6.69 -16.34
C SER A 5 18.45 -6.85 -15.76
N ASP A 6 18.25 -7.58 -14.67
CA ASP A 6 16.89 -8.01 -14.28
C ASP A 6 16.08 -6.97 -13.51
N LEU A 7 16.72 -5.93 -12.99
CA LEU A 7 16.04 -4.79 -12.36
C LEU A 7 15.43 -3.80 -13.36
N LEU A 8 15.81 -3.87 -14.64
CA LEU A 8 15.26 -2.98 -15.68
C LEU A 8 14.10 -3.61 -16.46
N ASN A 9 14.01 -4.95 -16.51
CA ASN A 9 12.93 -5.63 -17.24
C ASN A 9 11.60 -5.69 -16.47
N ASN A 10 11.61 -5.61 -15.13
CA ASN A 10 10.37 -5.68 -14.34
C ASN A 10 9.62 -4.34 -14.17
N LEU A 11 10.24 -3.21 -14.53
CA LEU A 11 9.59 -1.89 -14.53
C LEU A 11 8.98 -1.52 -15.90
N GLY A 12 9.26 -2.29 -16.95
CA GLY A 12 8.82 -2.02 -18.33
C GLY A 12 7.40 -2.46 -18.69
N ASN A 13 6.74 -3.28 -17.85
CA ASN A 13 5.41 -3.85 -18.15
C ASN A 13 4.22 -3.12 -17.49
N TRP A 14 4.45 -1.96 -16.86
CA TRP A 14 3.41 -1.22 -16.12
C TRP A 14 2.96 0.08 -16.80
N ALA A 15 3.23 0.24 -18.10
CA ALA A 15 2.81 1.40 -18.89
C ALA A 15 2.09 0.96 -20.17
N LYS A 16 0.87 0.43 -20.01
CA LYS A 16 -0.17 0.39 -21.07
C LYS A 16 -1.53 0.10 -20.43
N LEU A 17 -2.04 1.07 -19.68
CA LEU A 17 -3.48 1.18 -19.45
C LEU A 17 -4.01 2.13 -20.52
N VAL A 18 -4.37 1.56 -21.67
CA VAL A 18 -5.06 2.31 -22.73
C VAL A 18 -6.54 2.24 -22.41
N ILE A 19 -7.12 3.39 -22.08
CA ILE A 19 -8.56 3.64 -22.11
C ILE A 19 -8.97 3.57 -23.58
N LEU A 20 -9.67 2.50 -23.99
CA LEU A 20 -10.35 2.47 -25.29
C LEU A 20 -11.85 2.61 -25.08
N GLY A 21 -12.32 3.79 -25.43
CA GLY A 21 -13.72 4.08 -25.73
C GLY A 21 -14.18 3.39 -27.01
N THR A 22 -15.50 3.35 -27.10
CA THR A 22 -16.38 2.78 -28.14
C THR A 22 -16.00 3.11 -29.58
N ASN A 23 -16.09 2.12 -30.49
CA ASN A 23 -16.94 2.15 -31.69
C ASN A 23 -16.78 0.88 -32.56
N ASP A 24 -17.89 0.16 -32.64
CA ASP A 24 -18.61 -0.46 -33.77
C ASP A 24 -17.94 -1.02 -35.06
N GLU A 25 -18.71 -1.97 -35.61
CA GLU A 25 -18.78 -2.49 -36.98
C GLU A 25 -17.69 -3.45 -37.49
N ARG A 26 -18.06 -4.75 -37.54
CA ARG A 26 -18.23 -5.51 -38.81
C ARG A 26 -18.66 -6.94 -38.52
N GLY A 27 -19.87 -7.26 -38.95
CA GLY A 27 -20.43 -8.59 -38.88
C GLY A 27 -19.73 -9.59 -39.81
N GLN A 28 -19.75 -10.87 -39.40
CA GLN A 28 -19.85 -12.00 -40.30
C GLN A 28 -20.45 -13.19 -39.56
N LYS A 29 -21.51 -13.76 -40.17
CA LYS A 29 -22.24 -14.97 -39.73
C LYS A 29 -21.51 -16.22 -40.24
N TYR A 30 -21.40 -17.25 -39.39
CA TYR A 30 -21.21 -18.64 -39.83
C TYR A 30 -22.07 -19.60 -38.97
N PRO A 31 -22.53 -20.74 -39.54
CA PRO A 31 -23.70 -21.46 -39.04
C PRO A 31 -23.36 -22.53 -37.99
N LEU A 32 -24.31 -22.71 -37.07
CA LEU A 32 -24.40 -23.80 -36.10
C LEU A 32 -24.65 -25.14 -36.80
N SER A 33 -23.85 -26.16 -36.47
CA SER A 33 -24.37 -27.54 -36.42
C SER A 33 -23.46 -28.46 -35.59
N HIS A 34 -24.11 -29.13 -34.62
CA HIS A 34 -23.70 -30.32 -33.88
C HIS A 34 -22.59 -30.18 -32.81
N LEU A 35 -23.00 -30.11 -31.54
CA LEU A 35 -22.73 -31.14 -30.52
C LEU A 35 -23.43 -30.83 -29.19
N SER A 36 -24.48 -31.61 -28.91
CA SER A 36 -24.95 -32.11 -27.60
C SER A 36 -24.68 -31.32 -26.31
N ASN A 37 -25.77 -30.76 -25.76
CA ASN A 37 -26.17 -30.75 -24.34
C ASN A 37 -25.08 -30.91 -23.26
N ARG A 38 -24.50 -29.78 -22.85
CA ARG A 38 -24.32 -29.42 -21.43
C ARG A 38 -24.47 -27.90 -21.31
N PHE A 39 -25.69 -27.43 -21.03
CA PHE A 39 -25.90 -26.05 -20.60
C PHE A 39 -25.35 -25.91 -19.18
N PHE A 40 -24.06 -25.60 -19.06
CA PHE A 40 -23.56 -24.94 -17.86
C PHE A 40 -24.05 -23.50 -17.94
N PHE A 41 -25.07 -23.16 -17.16
CA PHE A 41 -25.43 -21.76 -16.94
C PHE A 41 -24.29 -21.11 -16.16
N PHE A 42 -23.41 -20.39 -16.87
CA PHE A 42 -22.36 -19.58 -16.27
C PHE A 42 -23.02 -18.37 -15.59
N SER A 43 -23.12 -18.39 -14.27
CA SER A 43 -23.75 -17.32 -13.49
C SER A 43 -22.85 -16.92 -12.32
N MET A 44 -22.43 -15.66 -12.29
CA MET A 44 -21.76 -15.08 -11.13
C MET A 44 -22.66 -15.21 -9.90
N LYS A 45 -22.13 -15.77 -8.81
CA LYS A 45 -22.84 -15.86 -7.52
C LYS A 45 -22.25 -14.87 -6.54
N LEU A 46 -23.08 -13.97 -6.02
CA LEU A 46 -22.69 -12.99 -5.01
C LEU A 46 -23.27 -13.40 -3.67
N TYR A 47 -22.42 -13.64 -2.67
CA TYR A 47 -22.85 -13.89 -1.30
C TYR A 47 -22.63 -12.62 -0.47
N PRO A 48 -23.64 -12.18 0.31
CA PRO A 48 -23.60 -10.89 1.01
C PRO A 48 -22.59 -10.84 2.17
N ASN A 49 -22.14 -12.00 2.65
CA ASN A 49 -21.13 -12.11 3.70
C ASN A 49 -20.38 -13.45 3.61
N LEU A 50 -19.21 -13.54 4.24
CA LEU A 50 -18.36 -14.73 4.22
C LEU A 50 -19.11 -15.99 4.66
N PHE A 51 -19.88 -15.88 5.74
CA PHE A 51 -20.59 -17.01 6.31
C PHE A 51 -21.80 -17.43 5.48
N ALA A 52 -22.42 -16.51 4.74
CA ALA A 52 -23.46 -16.84 3.77
C ALA A 52 -22.89 -17.76 2.68
N TYR A 53 -21.71 -17.44 2.18
CA TYR A 53 -20.98 -18.30 1.24
C TYR A 53 -20.66 -19.68 1.84
N LEU A 54 -20.12 -19.70 3.07
CA LEU A 54 -19.76 -20.96 3.75
C LEU A 54 -20.97 -21.86 4.06
N ASN A 55 -22.17 -21.28 4.18
CA ASN A 55 -23.42 -22.01 4.37
C ASN A 55 -24.15 -22.36 3.06
N ASP A 56 -23.62 -21.96 1.91
CA ASP A 56 -24.34 -21.95 0.63
C ASP A 56 -25.74 -21.30 0.73
N ALA A 57 -25.81 -20.17 1.43
CA ALA A 57 -27.04 -19.41 1.63
C ALA A 57 -27.48 -18.70 0.33
N PRO A 58 -28.72 -18.19 0.25
CA PRO A 58 -29.19 -17.47 -0.93
C PRO A 58 -28.27 -16.34 -1.36
N VAL A 59 -28.01 -16.24 -2.66
CA VAL A 59 -27.19 -15.19 -3.26
C VAL A 59 -27.89 -13.82 -3.19
N ALA A 60 -27.11 -12.76 -3.02
CA ALA A 60 -27.56 -11.39 -3.05
C ALA A 60 -27.82 -10.93 -4.50
N SER A 61 -28.72 -9.96 -4.66
CA SER A 61 -28.89 -9.24 -5.92
C SER A 61 -27.66 -8.38 -6.22
N LEU A 62 -27.22 -8.38 -7.48
CA LEU A 62 -26.13 -7.52 -7.95
C LEU A 62 -26.49 -6.02 -7.88
N ASP A 63 -27.78 -5.69 -7.84
CA ASP A 63 -28.27 -4.31 -7.77
C ASP A 63 -28.28 -3.74 -6.35
N LEU A 64 -28.05 -4.58 -5.32
CA LEU A 64 -28.01 -4.15 -3.93
C LEU A 64 -26.56 -4.03 -3.44
N PRO A 65 -26.21 -2.96 -2.71
CA PRO A 65 -24.87 -2.81 -2.17
C PRO A 65 -24.56 -3.86 -1.12
N VAL A 66 -23.46 -4.60 -1.31
CA VAL A 66 -22.90 -5.48 -0.28
C VAL A 66 -21.93 -4.70 0.59
N LYS A 67 -21.90 -4.97 1.90
CA LYS A 67 -21.02 -4.26 2.83
C LYS A 67 -19.68 -4.97 2.95
N ALA A 68 -18.58 -4.28 2.61
CA ALA A 68 -17.23 -4.83 2.67
C ALA A 68 -16.84 -5.36 4.05
N LYS A 69 -17.34 -4.74 5.13
CA LYS A 69 -17.12 -5.21 6.51
C LYS A 69 -17.59 -6.65 6.75
N ASN A 70 -18.58 -7.13 6.01
CA ASN A 70 -19.11 -8.48 6.18
C ASN A 70 -18.35 -9.50 5.30
N ARG A 71 -17.28 -9.08 4.62
CA ARG A 71 -16.43 -9.91 3.74
C ARG A 71 -17.25 -10.67 2.68
N PRO A 72 -17.98 -9.95 1.81
CA PRO A 72 -18.80 -10.59 0.78
C PRO A 72 -17.93 -11.40 -0.19
N VAL A 73 -18.51 -12.43 -0.78
CA VAL A 73 -17.80 -13.37 -1.65
C VAL A 73 -18.47 -13.41 -3.01
N VAL A 74 -17.67 -13.34 -4.06
CA VAL A 74 -18.11 -13.60 -5.43
C VAL A 74 -17.48 -14.90 -5.94
N ILE A 75 -18.32 -15.75 -6.52
CA ILE A 75 -17.88 -16.86 -7.35
C ILE A 75 -18.03 -16.45 -8.80
N ASP A 76 -16.93 -16.49 -9.54
CA ASP A 76 -16.88 -16.21 -10.98
C ASP A 76 -16.27 -17.38 -11.74
N ASP A 77 -17.09 -17.99 -12.59
CA ASP A 77 -16.74 -19.16 -13.39
C ASP A 77 -15.84 -18.81 -14.62
N GLY A 78 -15.59 -17.52 -14.89
CA GLY A 78 -14.83 -17.01 -16.03
C GLY A 78 -13.47 -16.35 -15.70
N LYS A 79 -12.69 -16.00 -16.74
CA LYS A 79 -11.40 -15.29 -16.63
C LYS A 79 -11.60 -13.82 -16.21
N SER A 80 -12.08 -13.56 -15.00
CA SER A 80 -12.04 -12.22 -14.43
C SER A 80 -10.60 -11.72 -14.41
N HIS A 81 -10.35 -10.67 -15.19
CA HIS A 81 -9.07 -9.96 -15.14
C HIS A 81 -8.97 -9.30 -13.76
N ARG A 82 -7.75 -9.17 -13.22
CA ARG A 82 -7.43 -8.61 -11.90
C ARG A 82 -8.19 -7.30 -11.62
N VAL A 83 -9.39 -7.40 -11.05
CA VAL A 83 -10.15 -6.25 -10.56
C VAL A 83 -9.55 -5.88 -9.21
N VAL A 84 -9.08 -4.63 -9.11
CA VAL A 84 -8.51 -4.10 -7.88
C VAL A 84 -9.55 -4.23 -6.76
N GLY A 85 -9.16 -4.88 -5.66
CA GLY A 85 -10.02 -5.12 -4.51
C GLY A 85 -10.68 -6.50 -4.45
N LEU A 86 -10.51 -7.37 -5.45
CA LEU A 86 -10.85 -8.79 -5.32
C LEU A 86 -9.67 -9.59 -4.73
N ILE A 87 -9.95 -10.35 -3.69
CA ILE A 87 -8.99 -11.18 -2.95
C ILE A 87 -9.21 -12.64 -3.34
N HIS A 88 -8.24 -13.24 -4.01
CA HIS A 88 -8.33 -14.64 -4.41
C HIS A 88 -8.29 -15.57 -3.19
N ARG A 89 -9.34 -16.40 -3.01
CA ARG A 89 -9.37 -17.44 -1.96
C ARG A 89 -9.07 -18.82 -2.52
N SER A 90 -9.69 -19.18 -3.64
CA SER A 90 -9.51 -20.45 -4.33
C SER A 90 -9.88 -20.29 -5.81
N ALA A 91 -9.75 -21.37 -6.59
CA ALA A 91 -10.19 -21.37 -7.98
C ALA A 91 -11.61 -20.78 -8.09
N GLN A 92 -11.76 -19.70 -8.87
CA GLN A 92 -13.04 -19.04 -9.16
C GLN A 92 -13.75 -18.39 -7.96
N VAL A 93 -13.12 -18.32 -6.78
CA VAL A 93 -13.72 -17.73 -5.56
C VAL A 93 -12.90 -16.53 -5.09
N TYR A 94 -13.56 -15.38 -4.99
CA TYR A 94 -12.96 -14.13 -4.60
C TYR A 94 -13.72 -13.49 -3.43
N GLU A 95 -12.99 -13.10 -2.39
CA GLU A 95 -13.51 -12.19 -1.36
C GLU A 95 -13.44 -10.75 -1.86
N ILE A 96 -14.46 -9.95 -1.57
CA ILE A 96 -14.53 -8.55 -1.93
C ILE A 96 -13.94 -7.71 -0.80
N GLY A 97 -12.85 -7.00 -1.12
CA GLY A 97 -12.18 -6.06 -0.23
C GLY A 97 -12.88 -4.71 -0.14
N PHE A 98 -12.31 -3.82 0.65
CA PHE A 98 -12.88 -2.48 0.86
C PHE A 98 -12.63 -1.54 -0.33
N PRO A 99 -13.62 -0.75 -0.75
CA PRO A 99 -13.41 0.22 -1.82
C PRO A 99 -12.62 1.44 -1.32
N TYR A 100 -11.67 1.92 -2.12
CA TYR A 100 -11.09 3.25 -1.95
C TYR A 100 -11.97 4.29 -2.66
N LEU A 101 -12.61 5.15 -1.88
CA LEU A 101 -13.59 6.13 -2.34
C LEU A 101 -12.91 7.47 -2.60
N LEU A 102 -13.22 8.05 -3.76
CA LEU A 102 -12.87 9.40 -4.17
C LEU A 102 -14.12 10.29 -4.04
N PRO A 103 -13.97 11.63 -3.99
CA PRO A 103 -15.11 12.54 -3.90
C PRO A 103 -16.16 12.33 -5.00
N GLU A 104 -15.71 11.94 -6.20
CA GLU A 104 -16.54 11.66 -7.38
C GLU A 104 -17.40 10.39 -7.22
N ASP A 105 -17.02 9.48 -6.32
CA ASP A 105 -17.78 8.25 -6.07
C ASP A 105 -18.98 8.48 -5.12
N ILE A 106 -19.07 9.65 -4.49
CA ILE A 106 -20.14 9.96 -3.52
C ILE A 106 -21.18 10.86 -4.18
N ASP A 107 -22.43 10.40 -4.21
CA ASP A 107 -23.54 11.19 -4.70
C ASP A 107 -23.66 12.53 -3.96
N SER A 108 -23.90 13.60 -4.73
CA SER A 108 -24.07 14.98 -4.21
C SER A 108 -25.19 15.08 -3.17
N HIS A 109 -26.20 14.21 -3.26
CA HIS A 109 -27.36 14.13 -2.37
C HIS A 109 -27.25 13.11 -1.24
N ALA A 110 -26.11 12.41 -1.07
CA ALA A 110 -25.95 11.41 -0.02
C ALA A 110 -26.31 12.01 1.35
N THR A 111 -27.33 11.44 1.99
CA THR A 111 -27.82 11.89 3.30
C THR A 111 -27.00 11.26 4.42
N PRO A 112 -26.97 11.86 5.62
CA PRO A 112 -26.39 11.23 6.80
C PRO A 112 -27.10 9.89 7.09
N GLY A 113 -26.47 8.77 6.73
CA GLY A 113 -27.01 7.42 6.91
C GLY A 113 -26.92 6.51 5.68
N ASP A 114 -26.77 7.08 4.46
CA ASP A 114 -26.62 6.28 3.24
C ASP A 114 -25.28 5.56 3.18
N ALA A 115 -25.25 4.27 2.85
CA ALA A 115 -24.01 3.53 2.71
C ALA A 115 -23.07 4.21 1.69
N LEU A 116 -21.76 4.25 1.96
CA LEU A 116 -20.78 4.87 1.08
C LEU A 116 -20.41 3.82 0.04
N VAL A 117 -20.93 3.94 -1.18
CA VAL A 117 -20.89 2.87 -2.17
C VAL A 117 -19.95 3.21 -3.31
N LYS A 118 -19.03 2.30 -3.62
CA LYS A 118 -18.28 2.28 -4.88
C LYS A 118 -18.96 1.32 -5.85
N LYS A 119 -19.03 1.71 -7.12
CA LYS A 119 -19.51 0.86 -8.19
C LYS A 119 -18.35 0.22 -8.94
N TRP A 120 -18.29 -1.11 -8.92
CA TRP A 120 -17.38 -1.89 -9.76
C TRP A 120 -18.13 -2.50 -10.94
N GLN A 121 -17.50 -2.47 -12.11
CA GLN A 121 -18.02 -3.08 -13.31
C GLN A 121 -17.30 -4.41 -13.55
N LEU A 122 -18.04 -5.51 -13.50
CA LEU A 122 -17.55 -6.86 -13.75
C LEU A 122 -18.07 -7.32 -15.11
N SER A 123 -17.14 -7.60 -16.03
CA SER A 123 -17.50 -8.09 -17.36
C SER A 123 -17.80 -9.58 -17.26
N LEU A 124 -19.07 -9.96 -17.36
CA LEU A 124 -19.48 -11.35 -17.48
C LEU A 124 -19.54 -11.69 -18.97
N HIS A 125 -18.65 -12.56 -19.42
CA HIS A 125 -18.72 -13.13 -20.76
C HIS A 125 -19.37 -14.51 -20.68
N SER A 126 -20.70 -14.53 -20.82
CA SER A 126 -21.41 -15.73 -21.24
C SER A 126 -21.24 -15.87 -22.77
N GLN A 127 -21.14 -17.10 -23.27
CA GLN A 127 -21.05 -17.35 -24.72
C GLN A 127 -22.26 -16.79 -25.51
N ASP A 128 -23.38 -16.50 -24.84
CA ASP A 128 -24.63 -16.04 -25.46
C ASP A 128 -25.17 -14.70 -24.92
N SER A 129 -24.50 -14.04 -23.97
CA SER A 129 -24.96 -12.74 -23.46
C SER A 129 -23.82 -11.81 -23.05
N SER A 130 -23.73 -10.65 -23.72
CA SER A 130 -22.84 -9.53 -23.40
C SER A 130 -23.34 -8.70 -22.21
N SER A 131 -23.83 -9.35 -21.14
CA SER A 131 -24.37 -8.67 -19.97
C SER A 131 -23.23 -8.29 -19.02
N LEU A 132 -22.91 -7.00 -18.95
CA LEU A 132 -21.93 -6.47 -18.01
C LEU A 132 -22.57 -6.31 -16.63
N GLY A 133 -22.15 -7.11 -15.65
CA GLY A 133 -22.63 -7.06 -14.29
C GLY A 133 -22.07 -5.83 -13.55
N ARG A 134 -22.91 -5.13 -12.79
CA ARG A 134 -22.48 -4.03 -11.91
C ARG A 134 -22.52 -4.55 -10.48
N LEU A 135 -21.41 -4.42 -9.76
CA LEU A 135 -21.29 -4.77 -8.35
C LEU A 135 -21.20 -3.49 -7.54
N LEU A 136 -22.07 -3.35 -6.54
CA LEU A 136 -22.07 -2.23 -5.61
C LEU A 136 -21.45 -2.68 -4.28
N VAL A 137 -20.39 -2.00 -3.84
CA VAL A 137 -19.68 -2.33 -2.60
C VAL A 137 -19.69 -1.13 -1.67
N ALA A 138 -20.19 -1.33 -0.46
CA ALA A 138 -20.26 -0.31 0.58
C ALA A 138 -19.10 -0.38 1.58
N ASP A 139 -18.57 0.78 1.96
CA ASP A 139 -17.65 0.98 3.10
C ASP A 139 -18.32 1.78 4.23
N GLU A 140 -17.73 1.71 5.42
CA GLU A 140 -18.12 2.44 6.61
C GLU A 140 -17.55 3.86 6.62
N VAL A 141 -16.40 4.08 5.96
CA VAL A 141 -15.65 5.34 6.01
C VAL A 141 -15.31 5.92 4.64
N PHE A 142 -15.23 7.24 4.60
CA PHE A 142 -14.54 8.01 3.58
C PHE A 142 -13.25 8.57 4.17
N ASP A 143 -12.16 8.37 3.47
CA ASP A 143 -10.84 8.82 3.90
C ASP A 143 -10.70 10.33 3.79
N GLY A 144 -10.48 11.02 4.91
CA GLY A 144 -10.31 12.48 4.92
C GLY A 144 -9.15 12.96 4.03
N ALA A 145 -8.12 12.13 3.85
CA ALA A 145 -6.99 12.45 2.99
C ALA A 145 -7.29 12.35 1.48
N ALA A 146 -8.45 11.81 1.07
CA ALA A 146 -8.88 11.78 -0.33
C ALA A 146 -9.48 13.13 -0.79
N LEU A 147 -9.77 14.05 0.13
CA LEU A 147 -10.21 15.40 -0.21
C LEU A 147 -9.00 16.24 -0.68
N GLU A 148 -9.05 16.76 -1.91
CA GLU A 148 -8.07 17.76 -2.35
C GLU A 148 -8.23 19.08 -1.55
N GLU A 149 -7.11 19.81 -1.43
CA GLU A 149 -6.70 20.79 -0.40
C GLU A 149 -7.60 22.02 -0.06
N GLU A 150 -8.90 22.04 -0.37
CA GLU A 150 -9.76 23.15 0.06
C GLU A 150 -10.36 22.89 1.45
N LYS A 151 -9.85 23.59 2.48
CA LYS A 151 -10.42 23.58 3.85
C LYS A 151 -11.93 23.84 3.88
N GLN A 152 -12.44 24.65 2.95
CA GLN A 152 -13.87 24.91 2.77
C GLN A 152 -14.66 23.64 2.44
N TRP A 153 -14.03 22.68 1.75
CA TRP A 153 -14.66 21.41 1.41
C TRP A 153 -14.67 20.51 2.64
N GLN A 154 -13.60 20.47 3.43
CA GLN A 154 -13.53 19.62 4.63
C GLN A 154 -14.67 19.91 5.61
N GLU A 155 -15.02 21.18 5.84
CA GLU A 155 -16.13 21.54 6.74
C GLU A 155 -17.49 21.08 6.19
N SER A 156 -17.71 21.24 4.88
CA SER A 156 -18.91 20.74 4.20
C SER A 156 -19.00 19.21 4.21
N TRP A 157 -17.89 18.51 3.96
CA TRP A 157 -17.81 17.06 4.02
C TRP A 157 -17.97 16.53 5.45
N ASN A 158 -17.47 17.24 6.45
CA ASN A 158 -17.66 16.90 7.84
C ASN A 158 -19.13 17.06 8.26
N GLN A 159 -19.82 18.11 7.80
CA GLN A 159 -21.28 18.24 7.98
C GLN A 159 -22.06 17.11 7.29
N LYS A 160 -21.61 16.67 6.10
CA LYS A 160 -22.28 15.65 5.30
C LYS A 160 -22.07 14.22 5.82
N LEU A 161 -20.86 13.86 6.22
CA LEU A 161 -20.45 12.49 6.56
C LEU A 161 -20.23 12.26 8.07
N GLY A 162 -20.03 13.31 8.86
CA GLY A 162 -19.82 13.23 10.30
C GLY A 162 -18.70 12.25 10.69
N ASP A 163 -19.03 11.25 11.49
CA ASP A 163 -18.08 10.24 11.97
C ASP A 163 -17.48 9.38 10.85
N ARG A 164 -18.13 9.33 9.68
CA ARG A 164 -17.67 8.52 8.54
C ARG A 164 -16.58 9.18 7.74
N LEU A 165 -16.35 10.49 7.90
CA LEU A 165 -15.13 11.15 7.45
C LEU A 165 -14.01 10.81 8.45
N ASP A 166 -13.20 9.79 8.15
CA ASP A 166 -12.23 9.21 9.08
C ASP A 166 -10.82 9.21 8.49
N GLU A 167 -9.84 9.62 9.31
CA GLU A 167 -8.42 9.54 8.98
C GLU A 167 -7.72 8.39 9.73
N GLY A 168 -8.39 7.82 10.74
CA GLY A 168 -7.83 6.78 11.60
C GLY A 168 -7.56 5.47 10.87
N VAL A 169 -8.40 5.07 9.92
CA VAL A 169 -8.15 3.91 9.06
C VAL A 169 -6.85 4.04 8.28
N SER A 170 -6.60 5.22 7.70
CA SER A 170 -5.34 5.46 7.01
C SER A 170 -4.15 5.39 7.96
N LEU A 171 -4.31 5.88 9.18
CA LEU A 171 -3.25 5.86 10.19
C LEU A 171 -2.95 4.43 10.63
N MET A 172 -3.98 3.62 10.89
CA MET A 172 -3.84 2.20 11.25
C MET A 172 -3.18 1.38 10.14
N LEU A 173 -3.58 1.59 8.88
CA LEU A 173 -2.94 0.92 7.75
C LEU A 173 -1.46 1.27 7.67
N LYS A 174 -1.10 2.55 7.84
CA LYS A 174 0.31 2.99 7.89
C LYS A 174 1.05 2.32 9.04
N THR A 175 0.46 2.25 10.23
CA THR A 175 1.07 1.60 11.40
C THR A 175 1.30 0.11 11.17
N LEU A 176 0.31 -0.62 10.64
CA LEU A 176 0.43 -2.05 10.35
C LEU A 176 1.43 -2.35 9.23
N VAL A 177 1.43 -1.56 8.15
CA VAL A 177 2.45 -1.67 7.09
C VAL A 177 3.84 -1.32 7.64
N GLY A 178 3.92 -0.28 8.48
CA GLY A 178 5.14 0.12 9.17
C GLY A 178 5.72 -0.96 10.09
N LEU A 179 4.87 -1.72 10.79
CA LEU A 179 5.26 -2.89 11.57
C LEU A 179 6.03 -3.90 10.70
N PHE A 180 5.47 -4.33 9.57
CA PHE A 180 6.14 -5.30 8.68
C PHE A 180 7.41 -4.72 8.05
N ASN A 181 7.41 -3.43 7.70
CA ASN A 181 8.58 -2.74 7.19
C ASN A 181 9.72 -2.66 8.21
N SER A 182 9.41 -2.39 9.47
CA SER A 182 10.38 -2.34 10.58
C SER A 182 10.98 -3.72 10.84
N LEU A 183 10.13 -4.75 10.95
CA LEU A 183 10.57 -6.14 11.09
C LEU A 183 11.49 -6.56 9.94
N GLY A 184 11.16 -6.21 8.69
CA GLY A 184 11.98 -6.54 7.53
C GLY A 184 13.29 -5.77 7.39
N GLN A 185 13.47 -4.64 8.09
CA GLN A 185 14.73 -3.87 8.11
C GLN A 185 15.74 -4.44 9.11
N ASN A 186 15.27 -5.01 10.22
CA ASN A 186 16.10 -5.55 11.29
C ASN A 186 16.62 -6.97 11.01
N CYS A 187 16.15 -7.64 9.95
CA CYS A 187 16.56 -9.00 9.61
C CYS A 187 17.75 -9.05 8.63
N THR A 188 18.80 -9.78 8.99
CA THR A 188 20.09 -9.84 8.30
C THR A 188 20.28 -10.99 7.30
N SER A 189 19.30 -11.87 7.05
CA SER A 189 19.52 -13.14 6.32
C SER A 189 18.79 -13.32 4.96
N HIS A 190 19.62 -13.34 3.91
CA HIS A 190 19.69 -14.24 2.73
C HIS A 190 18.49 -14.74 1.88
N LEU A 191 17.22 -14.54 2.21
CA LEU A 191 16.13 -15.12 1.40
C LEU A 191 15.60 -14.18 0.29
N THR A 192 16.38 -13.99 -0.76
CA THR A 192 16.01 -13.20 -1.96
C THR A 192 15.66 -11.73 -1.68
N SER A 193 15.58 -10.89 -2.71
CA SER A 193 15.24 -9.46 -2.52
C SER A 193 13.82 -9.19 -2.02
N HIS A 194 12.98 -10.22 -1.86
CA HIS A 194 11.53 -10.07 -1.64
C HIS A 194 10.99 -10.73 -0.37
N GLN A 195 11.79 -11.50 0.38
CA GLN A 195 11.35 -12.16 1.61
C GLN A 195 12.32 -11.87 2.77
N PHE A 196 11.85 -12.10 3.99
CA PHE A 196 12.64 -12.04 5.22
C PHE A 196 12.05 -12.97 6.28
N ASP A 197 12.87 -13.42 7.22
CA ASP A 197 12.42 -14.27 8.33
C ASP A 197 12.42 -13.48 9.63
N ILE A 198 11.35 -13.58 10.40
CA ILE A 198 11.23 -13.01 11.76
C ILE A 198 11.72 -14.05 12.75
N ASP A 199 12.70 -13.70 13.58
CA ASP A 199 13.12 -14.51 14.72
C ASP A 199 12.11 -14.38 15.87
N LEU A 200 11.48 -15.49 16.23
CA LEU A 200 10.47 -15.57 17.28
C LEU A 200 11.02 -15.21 18.67
N SER A 201 12.30 -15.50 18.93
CA SER A 201 12.92 -15.18 20.22
C SER A 201 12.98 -13.66 20.47
N GLN A 202 13.03 -12.87 19.40
CA GLN A 202 13.10 -11.42 19.46
C GLN A 202 11.75 -10.75 19.19
N LEU A 203 10.69 -11.50 18.85
CA LEU A 203 9.42 -10.94 18.41
C LEU A 203 8.81 -9.98 19.44
N ASN A 204 8.73 -10.38 20.71
CA ASN A 204 8.21 -9.52 21.78
C ASN A 204 9.03 -8.23 21.91
N GLN A 205 10.36 -8.34 21.94
CA GLN A 205 11.25 -7.18 22.01
C GLN A 205 11.07 -6.25 20.80
N HIS A 206 10.92 -6.79 19.59
CA HIS A 206 10.68 -5.97 18.40
C HIS A 206 9.33 -5.25 18.50
N LEU A 207 8.25 -5.95 18.86
CA LEU A 207 6.92 -5.34 18.99
C LEU A 207 6.88 -4.21 20.03
N ASP A 208 7.60 -4.37 21.14
CA ASP A 208 7.68 -3.37 22.20
C ASP A 208 8.50 -2.13 21.79
N ASN A 209 9.46 -2.30 20.87
CA ASN A 209 10.39 -1.25 20.44
C ASN A 209 9.98 -0.55 19.13
N ILE A 210 8.88 -0.93 18.49
CA ILE A 210 8.44 -0.26 17.26
C ILE A 210 8.02 1.17 17.59
N ASP A 211 8.79 2.14 17.07
CA ASP A 211 8.38 3.53 17.11
C ASP A 211 7.27 3.75 16.07
N ILE A 212 6.02 3.75 16.55
CA ILE A 212 4.85 4.06 15.73
C ILE A 212 4.97 5.46 15.10
N ARG A 213 5.73 6.38 15.70
CA ARG A 213 5.99 7.72 15.12
C ARG A 213 6.88 7.62 13.89
N GLU A 214 7.78 6.63 13.84
CA GLU A 214 8.60 6.35 12.66
C GLU A 214 7.75 5.76 11.52
N ALA A 215 6.86 4.81 11.86
CA ALA A 215 5.90 4.22 10.91
C ALA A 215 4.91 5.24 10.33
N THR A 216 4.64 6.32 11.07
CA THR A 216 3.70 7.38 10.69
C THR A 216 4.38 8.66 10.21
N LEU A 217 5.70 8.61 9.96
CA LEU A 217 6.49 9.76 9.49
C LEU A 217 5.83 10.40 8.27
N PRO A 218 5.70 11.75 8.25
CA PRO A 218 5.30 12.45 7.05
C PRO A 218 6.22 12.10 5.88
N LEU A 219 5.64 11.89 4.70
CA LEU A 219 6.38 11.41 3.52
C LEU A 219 7.61 12.27 3.19
N VAL A 220 7.51 13.60 3.37
CA VAL A 220 8.64 14.50 3.13
C VAL A 220 9.80 14.27 4.12
N VAL A 221 9.48 13.96 5.38
CA VAL A 221 10.48 13.70 6.42
C VAL A 221 11.10 12.32 6.21
N SER A 222 10.29 11.30 5.94
CA SER A 222 10.79 9.94 5.68
C SER A 222 11.74 9.90 4.48
N LEU A 223 11.37 10.56 3.37
CA LEU A 223 12.23 10.67 2.19
C LEU A 223 13.50 11.48 2.48
N ASN A 224 13.39 12.59 3.22
CA ASN A 224 14.54 13.42 3.57
C ASN A 224 15.58 12.64 4.38
N ARG A 225 15.14 11.91 5.41
CA ARG A 225 16.03 11.10 6.27
C ARG A 225 16.64 9.93 5.52
N ARG A 226 15.81 9.09 4.88
CA ARG A 226 16.25 7.89 4.17
C ARG A 226 17.29 8.20 3.09
N TYR A 227 17.08 9.29 2.34
CA TYR A 227 17.94 9.64 1.22
C TYR A 227 18.93 10.78 1.51
N ASN A 228 18.94 11.34 2.72
CA ASN A 228 19.74 12.53 3.08
C ASN A 228 19.54 13.68 2.08
N LEU A 229 18.28 13.98 1.73
CA LEU A 229 17.96 14.92 0.64
C LEU A 229 18.47 16.33 0.93
N HIS A 230 18.34 16.82 2.16
CA HIS A 230 18.84 18.13 2.57
C HIS A 230 20.35 18.31 2.32
N LYS A 231 21.20 17.36 2.74
CA LYS A 231 22.67 17.41 2.49
C LYS A 231 22.98 17.38 1.01
N LYS A 232 22.26 16.55 0.25
CA LYS A 232 22.43 16.42 -1.20
C LYS A 232 22.00 17.67 -1.94
N LEU A 233 20.90 18.32 -1.54
CA LEU A 233 20.46 19.61 -2.05
C LEU A 233 21.51 20.70 -1.78
N GLN A 234 22.03 20.77 -0.56
CA GLN A 234 23.10 21.72 -0.21
C GLN A 234 24.34 21.56 -1.10
N LYS A 235 24.72 20.32 -1.41
CA LYS A 235 25.90 20.02 -2.23
C LYS A 235 25.68 20.33 -3.72
N ILE A 236 24.49 20.01 -4.25
CA ILE A 236 24.22 20.08 -5.70
C ILE A 236 23.75 21.46 -6.16
N THR A 237 23.07 22.23 -5.30
CA THR A 237 22.55 23.55 -5.65
C THR A 237 23.63 24.51 -6.17
N PRO A 238 24.82 24.66 -5.55
CA PRO A 238 25.86 25.53 -6.09
C PRO A 238 26.60 24.94 -7.29
N ASN A 239 26.47 23.63 -7.54
CA ASN A 239 27.23 22.90 -8.56
C ASN A 239 26.27 22.20 -9.53
N LEU A 240 25.28 22.93 -10.05
CA LEU A 240 24.33 22.39 -10.99
C LEU A 240 25.05 21.88 -12.25
N ARG A 241 24.57 20.74 -12.76
CA ARG A 241 25.15 20.15 -13.95
C ARG A 241 24.94 21.08 -15.14
N HIS A 242 26.02 21.40 -15.83
CA HIS A 242 25.97 22.17 -17.08
C HIS A 242 26.60 21.37 -18.22
N GLN A 243 26.22 21.73 -19.44
CA GLN A 243 26.84 21.27 -20.68
C GLN A 243 27.38 22.50 -21.41
N LEU A 244 28.62 22.43 -21.90
CA LEU A 244 29.17 23.51 -22.70
C LEU A 244 28.56 23.47 -24.10
N ARG A 245 27.74 24.47 -24.42
CA ARG A 245 27.19 24.65 -25.77
C ARG A 245 28.03 25.67 -26.53
N ARG A 246 28.38 25.27 -27.76
CA ARG A 246 29.07 26.13 -28.71
C ARG A 246 28.04 27.05 -29.35
N ARG A 247 28.31 28.35 -29.35
CA ARG A 247 27.51 29.34 -30.07
C ARG A 247 28.45 30.23 -30.87
N THR A 248 28.12 30.38 -32.14
CA THR A 248 28.82 31.27 -33.05
C THR A 248 28.27 32.68 -32.88
N GLU A 249 29.13 33.63 -32.56
CA GLU A 249 28.75 35.02 -32.31
C GLU A 249 29.88 35.99 -32.65
N THR A 250 29.54 37.26 -32.83
CA THR A 250 30.54 38.31 -33.06
C THR A 250 31.12 38.74 -31.72
N MET A 251 32.45 38.74 -31.61
CA MET A 251 33.19 39.14 -30.41
C MET A 251 34.45 39.91 -30.79
N ARG A 252 35.09 40.57 -29.83
CA ARG A 252 36.34 41.29 -30.07
C ARG A 252 37.42 40.33 -30.53
N VAL A 253 38.29 40.78 -31.42
CA VAL A 253 39.38 39.94 -31.96
C VAL A 253 40.24 39.33 -30.86
N SER A 254 40.46 40.05 -29.76
CA SER A 254 41.22 39.58 -28.59
C SER A 254 40.59 38.39 -27.87
N ASP A 255 39.27 38.23 -27.97
CA ASP A 255 38.51 37.30 -27.14
C ASP A 255 38.25 35.97 -27.90
N ILE A 256 38.65 35.89 -29.16
CA ILE A 256 38.46 34.71 -30.02
C ILE A 256 39.49 33.63 -29.66
N GLN A 257 39.01 32.52 -29.11
CA GLN A 257 39.83 31.35 -28.82
C GLN A 257 39.67 30.21 -29.85
N GLU A 258 38.49 30.10 -30.47
CA GLU A 258 38.15 29.04 -31.43
C GLU A 258 37.33 29.64 -32.59
N MET A 259 37.56 29.14 -33.81
CA MET A 259 36.77 29.47 -35.00
C MET A 259 36.25 28.18 -35.63
N ASP A 260 34.94 28.09 -35.86
CA ASP A 260 34.35 26.99 -36.62
C ASP A 260 34.40 27.25 -38.14
N ALA A 261 33.92 26.28 -38.93
CA ALA A 261 33.89 26.40 -40.38
C ALA A 261 33.00 27.56 -40.89
N TYR A 262 32.04 28.05 -40.10
CA TYR A 262 31.21 29.20 -40.45
C TYR A 262 31.96 30.51 -40.18
N SER A 263 32.53 30.66 -38.98
CA SER A 263 33.42 31.75 -38.57
C SER A 263 34.57 31.94 -39.56
N MET A 264 35.21 30.84 -39.99
CA MET A 264 36.30 30.90 -40.97
C MET A 264 35.83 31.39 -42.34
N ARG A 265 34.65 30.96 -42.79
CA ARG A 265 34.06 31.43 -44.05
C ARG A 265 33.70 32.91 -43.99
N ASP A 266 33.13 33.36 -42.88
CA ASP A 266 32.85 34.77 -42.64
C ASP A 266 34.14 35.60 -42.66
N TYR A 267 35.16 35.16 -41.93
CA TYR A 267 36.47 35.81 -41.87
C TYR A 267 37.14 35.94 -43.24
N ILE A 268 37.10 34.89 -44.08
CA ILE A 268 37.69 34.93 -45.42
C ILE A 268 36.97 35.95 -46.32
N ARG A 269 35.64 36.06 -46.20
CA ARG A 269 34.81 36.97 -47.01
C ARG A 269 34.97 38.45 -46.64
N ARG A 270 35.40 38.77 -45.42
CA ARG A 270 35.59 40.16 -44.99
C ARG A 270 36.80 40.81 -45.69
N PRO A 271 36.65 42.05 -46.19
CA PRO A 271 37.73 42.78 -46.84
C PRO A 271 38.84 43.13 -45.84
N GLY A 272 40.10 43.11 -46.28
CA GLY A 272 41.28 43.35 -45.45
C GLY A 272 42.32 42.22 -45.57
N ARG A 273 43.59 42.54 -45.30
CA ARG A 273 44.71 41.59 -45.34
C ARG A 273 45.07 41.06 -43.95
N SER A 274 44.90 41.88 -42.92
CA SER A 274 45.15 41.49 -41.52
C SER A 274 43.85 41.22 -40.74
N ALA A 275 43.93 40.50 -39.63
CA ALA A 275 42.77 40.24 -38.77
C ALA A 275 42.15 41.55 -38.23
N ALA A 276 43.00 42.53 -37.88
CA ALA A 276 42.58 43.84 -37.42
C ALA A 276 41.85 44.64 -38.52
N GLU A 277 42.31 44.56 -39.77
CA GLU A 277 41.62 45.17 -40.92
C GLU A 277 40.27 44.50 -41.18
N LYS A 278 40.23 43.16 -41.14
CA LYS A 278 39.01 42.37 -41.36
C LYS A 278 37.96 42.55 -40.26
N ALA A 279 38.40 42.90 -39.05
CA ALA A 279 37.54 43.19 -37.91
C ALA A 279 36.88 44.58 -37.99
N GLY A 280 37.34 45.44 -38.91
CA GLY A 280 36.81 46.76 -39.17
C GLY A 280 36.91 47.72 -37.98
N VAL A 281 36.19 48.84 -38.04
CA VAL A 281 36.23 49.90 -37.01
C VAL A 281 35.82 49.39 -35.62
N LYS A 282 34.95 48.38 -35.55
CA LYS A 282 34.46 47.80 -34.29
C LYS A 282 35.43 46.77 -33.69
N GLN A 283 36.47 46.37 -34.42
CA GLN A 283 37.42 45.35 -34.00
C GLN A 283 36.75 44.05 -33.55
N GLU A 284 35.77 43.61 -34.33
CA GLU A 284 34.87 42.50 -34.01
C GLU A 284 34.83 41.46 -35.16
N LEU A 285 35.04 40.19 -34.83
CA LEU A 285 34.99 39.06 -35.76
C LEU A 285 34.10 37.94 -35.19
N THR A 286 33.60 37.08 -36.08
CA THR A 286 32.76 35.96 -35.66
C THR A 286 33.62 34.81 -35.14
N GLY A 287 33.48 34.49 -33.86
CA GLY A 287 34.17 33.38 -33.19
C GLY A 287 33.18 32.39 -32.56
N VAL A 288 33.71 31.29 -32.04
CA VAL A 288 32.92 30.32 -31.27
C VAL A 288 33.16 30.57 -29.79
N ASN A 289 32.08 30.88 -29.07
CA ASN A 289 32.11 30.95 -27.62
C ASN A 289 31.43 29.72 -27.02
N ARG A 290 31.88 29.31 -25.83
CA ARG A 290 31.34 28.16 -25.10
C ARG A 290 30.59 28.67 -23.88
N TYR A 291 29.27 28.53 -23.93
CA TYR A 291 28.39 28.92 -22.83
C TYR A 291 28.03 27.69 -21.99
N ALA A 292 28.02 27.86 -20.67
CA ALA A 292 27.47 26.86 -19.77
C ALA A 292 25.94 26.84 -19.92
N ASP A 293 25.40 25.74 -20.44
CA ASP A 293 23.97 25.48 -20.51
C ASP A 293 23.54 24.53 -19.39
N TYR A 294 22.72 25.04 -18.48
CA TYR A 294 22.18 24.30 -17.34
C TYR A 294 20.89 23.56 -17.67
N ASN A 295 20.43 23.60 -18.93
CA ASN A 295 19.22 22.95 -19.43
C ASN A 295 19.40 21.42 -19.65
N THR A 296 19.80 20.73 -18.59
CA THR A 296 20.05 19.28 -18.59
C THR A 296 18.81 18.51 -18.13
N ALA A 297 18.67 17.24 -18.53
CA ALA A 297 17.54 16.42 -18.09
C ALA A 297 17.59 16.15 -16.58
N GLU A 298 18.79 16.09 -16.00
CA GLU A 298 19.04 15.90 -14.57
C GLU A 298 18.54 17.09 -13.75
N ASN A 299 18.85 18.32 -14.19
CA ASN A 299 18.36 19.54 -13.54
C ASN A 299 16.85 19.69 -13.68
N LYS A 300 16.28 19.31 -14.85
CA LYS A 300 14.82 19.26 -15.05
C LYS A 300 14.15 18.32 -14.07
N PHE A 301 14.68 17.11 -13.97
CA PHE A 301 14.18 16.12 -13.02
C PHE A 301 14.30 16.62 -11.58
N LEU A 302 15.45 17.17 -11.19
CA LEU A 302 15.66 17.69 -9.83
C LEU A 302 14.69 18.83 -9.50
N LEU A 303 14.50 19.78 -10.42
CA LEU A 303 13.55 20.89 -10.25
C LEU A 303 12.11 20.40 -10.22
N TYR A 304 11.75 19.41 -11.05
CA TYR A 304 10.43 18.78 -11.02
C TYR A 304 10.16 18.08 -9.69
N PHE A 305 11.05 17.18 -9.26
CA PHE A 305 10.83 16.42 -8.04
C PHE A 305 10.98 17.29 -6.78
N ALA A 306 12.11 17.96 -6.60
CA ALA A 306 12.35 18.76 -5.40
C ALA A 306 11.57 20.08 -5.41
N GLY A 307 11.60 20.80 -6.54
CA GLY A 307 10.98 22.11 -6.66
C GLY A 307 9.44 22.09 -6.70
N ARG A 308 8.83 21.05 -7.27
CA ARG A 308 7.36 20.96 -7.34
C ARG A 308 6.79 19.96 -6.33
N LEU A 309 7.21 18.70 -6.38
CA LEU A 309 6.59 17.64 -5.56
C LEU A 309 6.97 17.77 -4.08
N LEU A 310 8.26 17.76 -3.74
CA LEU A 310 8.70 17.89 -2.34
C LEU A 310 8.32 19.24 -1.72
N HIS A 311 8.41 20.33 -2.49
CA HIS A 311 7.95 21.64 -2.03
C HIS A 311 6.46 21.62 -1.65
N GLY A 312 5.62 20.98 -2.47
CA GLY A 312 4.20 20.81 -2.17
C GLY A 312 3.96 20.02 -0.88
N GLU A 313 4.74 18.95 -0.64
CA GLU A 313 4.65 18.22 0.63
C GLU A 313 5.11 19.05 1.84
N CYS A 314 6.14 19.89 1.69
CA CYS A 314 6.54 20.82 2.75
C CYS A 314 5.40 21.78 3.08
N ASP A 315 4.76 22.36 2.06
CA ASP A 315 3.64 23.29 2.23
C ASP A 315 2.45 22.58 2.92
N ARG A 316 2.14 21.34 2.52
CA ARG A 316 1.11 20.52 3.17
C ARG A 316 1.40 20.27 4.64
N TYR A 317 2.62 19.88 4.96
CA TYR A 317 3.01 19.62 6.34
C TYR A 317 2.88 20.89 7.20
N GLU A 318 3.32 22.05 6.71
CA GLU A 318 3.16 23.31 7.45
C GLU A 318 1.68 23.69 7.64
N LYS A 319 0.83 23.51 6.62
CA LYS A 319 -0.62 23.76 6.71
C LYS A 319 -1.33 22.86 7.73
N SER A 320 -0.78 21.67 8.00
CA SER A 320 -1.32 20.72 9.00
C SER A 320 -1.16 21.19 10.45
N ASN A 321 -0.41 22.28 10.71
CA ASN A 321 -0.07 22.80 12.04
C ASN A 321 0.72 21.82 12.94
N ALA A 322 1.16 20.68 12.43
CA ALA A 322 2.01 19.74 13.15
C ALA A 322 3.38 20.39 13.49
N GLN A 323 3.79 20.32 14.75
CA GLN A 323 5.05 20.93 15.21
C GLN A 323 6.23 19.96 15.25
N GLN A 324 5.96 18.65 15.30
CA GLN A 324 6.94 17.60 15.61
C GLN A 324 8.19 17.61 14.69
N TYR A 325 8.02 17.89 13.39
CA TYR A 325 9.09 17.89 12.39
C TYR A 325 9.23 19.24 11.68
N ARG A 326 8.67 20.31 12.27
CA ARG A 326 8.61 21.63 11.63
C ARG A 326 10.00 22.17 11.27
N SER A 327 10.97 22.05 12.17
CA SER A 327 12.34 22.53 11.93
C SER A 327 12.99 21.86 10.72
N GLU A 328 12.86 20.54 10.60
CA GLU A 328 13.39 19.73 9.50
C GLU A 328 12.72 20.10 8.17
N VAL A 329 11.39 20.24 8.16
CA VAL A 329 10.62 20.60 6.96
C VAL A 329 10.93 22.02 6.49
N VAL A 330 10.99 22.99 7.41
CA VAL A 330 11.34 24.39 7.10
C VAL A 330 12.76 24.48 6.53
N GLN A 331 13.72 23.74 7.10
CA GLN A 331 15.08 23.68 6.59
C GLN A 331 15.13 23.14 5.16
N LEU A 332 14.44 22.02 4.90
CA LEU A 332 14.38 21.43 3.57
C LEU A 332 13.74 22.38 2.56
N ARG A 333 12.62 23.02 2.93
CA ARG A 333 11.92 23.99 2.10
C ARG A 333 12.80 25.19 1.73
N ALA A 334 13.56 25.72 2.69
CA ALA A 334 14.50 26.81 2.44
C ALA A 334 15.58 26.41 1.42
N LEU A 335 16.07 25.17 1.47
CA LEU A 335 17.03 24.65 0.48
C LEU A 335 16.41 24.50 -0.91
N ILE A 336 15.16 24.03 -0.97
CA ILE A 336 14.40 23.94 -2.23
C ILE A 336 14.18 25.34 -2.82
N ALA A 337 13.86 26.34 -2.00
CA ALA A 337 13.71 27.73 -2.44
C ALA A 337 15.02 28.29 -3.02
N ARG A 338 16.17 28.00 -2.39
CA ARG A 338 17.50 28.36 -2.91
C ARG A 338 17.79 27.70 -4.26
N LEU A 339 17.46 26.41 -4.41
CA LEU A 339 17.57 25.72 -5.70
C LEU A 339 16.75 26.43 -6.79
N LYS A 340 15.50 26.79 -6.51
CA LYS A 340 14.65 27.54 -7.46
C LYS A 340 15.27 28.88 -7.84
N GLN A 341 15.83 29.60 -6.87
CA GLN A 341 16.50 30.88 -7.11
C GLN A 341 17.73 30.72 -8.01
N GLN A 342 18.59 29.74 -7.73
CA GLN A 342 19.78 29.45 -8.53
C GLN A 342 19.41 29.14 -9.99
N CYS A 343 18.42 28.26 -10.20
CA CYS A 343 17.93 27.92 -11.53
C CYS A 343 17.34 29.12 -12.29
N ARG A 344 16.81 30.13 -11.59
CA ARG A 344 16.34 31.38 -12.23
C ARG A 344 17.49 32.27 -12.66
N GLN A 345 18.54 32.35 -11.83
CA GLN A 345 19.72 33.20 -12.07
C GLN A 345 20.59 32.68 -13.23
N GLU A 346 20.77 31.36 -13.34
CA GLU A 346 21.57 30.72 -14.39
C GLU A 346 20.91 30.70 -15.78
N ASN A 347 19.89 31.54 -15.99
CA ASN A 347 19.23 31.76 -17.27
C ASN A 347 18.71 30.48 -17.95
N THR A 348 18.33 29.50 -17.15
CA THR A 348 17.50 28.37 -17.56
C THR A 348 16.05 28.81 -17.86
N ARG A 349 15.92 29.81 -18.74
CA ARG A 349 14.68 30.53 -19.15
C ARG A 349 13.65 29.63 -19.84
N VAL A 350 13.89 28.33 -19.98
CA VAL A 350 12.97 27.36 -20.60
C VAL A 350 12.12 26.62 -19.55
N PHE A 351 12.31 26.86 -18.25
CA PHE A 351 11.59 26.13 -17.21
C PHE A 351 10.39 26.88 -16.66
N THR A 352 9.23 26.61 -17.23
CA THR A 352 7.99 26.71 -16.46
C THR A 352 7.83 25.38 -15.70
N GLU A 353 7.86 25.42 -14.36
CA GLU A 353 7.62 24.26 -13.47
C GLU A 353 6.33 23.48 -13.82
N LYS A 354 5.42 24.11 -14.58
CA LYS A 354 4.11 23.60 -14.97
C LYS A 354 4.16 22.60 -16.14
N THR A 355 5.13 22.70 -17.06
CA THR A 355 5.09 21.98 -18.35
C THR A 355 5.94 20.72 -18.43
N TYR A 356 6.92 20.55 -17.54
CA TYR A 356 7.78 19.36 -17.56
C TYR A 356 7.12 18.19 -16.80
N GLN A 357 6.84 17.11 -17.53
CA GLN A 357 6.48 15.82 -16.96
C GLN A 357 7.65 14.85 -17.16
N PHE A 358 8.11 14.24 -16.08
CA PHE A 358 9.16 13.24 -16.13
C PHE A 358 8.60 11.92 -16.65
N THR A 359 9.13 11.41 -17.76
CA THR A 359 8.68 10.16 -18.37
C THR A 359 9.65 9.00 -18.13
N GLN A 360 10.94 9.19 -18.39
CA GLN A 360 11.95 8.15 -18.21
C GLN A 360 13.32 8.68 -17.74
N PRO A 361 14.05 7.93 -16.91
CA PRO A 361 15.41 8.29 -16.52
C PRO A 361 16.38 8.10 -17.68
N ASN A 362 17.35 9.00 -17.83
CA ASN A 362 18.45 8.80 -18.76
C ASN A 362 19.65 8.13 -18.05
N HIS A 363 20.61 7.61 -18.82
CA HIS A 363 21.80 6.95 -18.25
C HIS A 363 22.67 7.88 -17.39
N VAL A 364 22.61 9.19 -17.65
CA VAL A 364 23.45 10.19 -16.99
C VAL A 364 22.94 10.48 -15.58
N LEU A 365 21.63 10.62 -15.40
CA LEU A 365 20.94 10.69 -14.11
C LEU A 365 21.22 9.46 -13.25
N LEU A 366 21.27 8.27 -13.85
CA LEU A 366 21.53 7.02 -13.13
C LEU A 366 23.01 6.83 -12.72
N LYS A 367 23.95 7.50 -13.40
CA LYS A 367 25.39 7.40 -13.08
C LYS A 367 25.81 8.33 -11.96
N ASP A 368 25.20 9.52 -11.85
CA ASP A 368 25.52 10.46 -10.79
C ASP A 368 24.89 10.01 -9.46
N PRO A 369 25.67 9.83 -8.38
CA PRO A 369 25.16 9.30 -7.11
C PRO A 369 24.16 10.25 -6.42
N ILE A 370 24.26 11.56 -6.65
CA ILE A 370 23.34 12.54 -6.06
C ILE A 370 22.01 12.49 -6.81
N TYR A 371 22.01 12.66 -8.14
CA TYR A 371 20.77 12.61 -8.93
C TYR A 371 20.07 11.25 -8.83
N ARG A 372 20.84 10.15 -8.85
CA ARG A 372 20.29 8.80 -8.64
C ARG A 372 19.59 8.68 -7.29
N SER A 373 20.06 9.36 -6.25
CA SER A 373 19.38 9.35 -4.96
C SER A 373 18.05 10.09 -4.99
N PHE A 374 17.95 11.22 -5.68
CA PHE A 374 16.67 11.90 -5.87
C PHE A 374 15.73 11.06 -6.73
N TYR A 375 16.26 10.34 -7.71
CA TYR A 375 15.46 9.42 -8.53
C TYR A 375 14.89 8.26 -7.71
N LYS A 376 15.68 7.63 -6.84
CA LYS A 376 15.17 6.62 -5.90
C LYS A 376 14.11 7.22 -4.96
N ALA A 377 14.35 8.41 -4.42
CA ALA A 377 13.37 9.10 -3.59
C ALA A 377 12.06 9.42 -4.35
N TYR A 378 12.15 9.74 -5.65
CA TYR A 378 10.98 9.94 -6.50
C TYR A 378 10.20 8.64 -6.73
N LEU A 379 10.88 7.51 -6.97
CA LEU A 379 10.22 6.22 -7.09
C LEU A 379 9.51 5.84 -5.78
N ASP A 380 10.17 6.02 -4.64
CA ASP A 380 9.55 5.80 -3.33
C ASP A 380 8.38 6.76 -3.09
N TYR A 381 8.49 8.03 -3.52
CA TYR A 381 7.41 9.01 -3.44
C TYR A 381 6.15 8.56 -4.18
N ILE A 382 6.31 8.14 -5.44
CA ILE A 382 5.19 7.63 -6.25
C ILE A 382 4.62 6.35 -5.65
N SER A 383 5.50 5.43 -5.23
CA SER A 383 5.11 4.18 -4.58
C SER A 383 4.29 4.45 -3.33
N HIS A 384 4.74 5.31 -2.41
CA HIS A 384 4.00 5.65 -1.19
C HIS A 384 2.67 6.34 -1.45
N LYS A 385 2.58 7.17 -2.51
CA LYS A 385 1.31 7.80 -2.89
C LYS A 385 0.28 6.77 -3.31
N GLN A 386 0.70 5.72 -4.01
CA GLN A 386 -0.16 4.63 -4.49
C GLN A 386 -0.36 3.52 -3.46
N GLU A 387 0.58 3.34 -2.54
CA GLU A 387 0.59 2.27 -1.54
C GLU A 387 -0.70 2.27 -0.74
N LYS A 388 -1.19 3.44 -0.34
CA LYS A 388 -2.45 3.58 0.38
C LYS A 388 -3.63 2.98 -0.38
N GLU A 389 -3.83 3.39 -1.64
CA GLU A 389 -4.92 2.90 -2.48
C GLU A 389 -4.80 1.40 -2.74
N GLN A 390 -3.56 0.90 -2.85
CA GLN A 390 -3.28 -0.51 -3.09
C GLN A 390 -3.55 -1.38 -1.86
N VAL A 391 -3.24 -0.92 -0.65
CA VAL A 391 -3.44 -1.70 0.58
C VAL A 391 -4.85 -1.55 1.16
N TRP A 392 -5.55 -0.46 0.82
CA TRP A 392 -6.88 -0.13 1.34
C TRP A 392 -7.91 -1.26 1.22
N PRO A 393 -8.00 -2.03 0.11
CA PRO A 393 -8.96 -3.12 0.00
C PRO A 393 -8.65 -4.30 0.89
N PHE A 394 -7.38 -4.48 1.26
CA PHE A 394 -6.87 -5.68 1.92
C PHE A 394 -6.73 -5.53 3.44
N ARG A 395 -7.49 -4.60 4.03
CA ARG A 395 -7.49 -4.31 5.46
C ARG A 395 -7.65 -5.56 6.34
N ASN A 396 -8.57 -6.47 5.99
CA ASN A 396 -8.80 -7.69 6.77
C ASN A 396 -7.58 -8.62 6.73
N GLN A 397 -6.95 -8.78 5.56
CA GLN A 397 -5.79 -9.65 5.37
C GLN A 397 -4.56 -9.12 6.12
N ILE A 398 -4.30 -7.82 6.03
CA ILE A 398 -3.20 -7.16 6.75
C ILE A 398 -3.40 -7.29 8.26
N LEU A 399 -4.63 -7.04 8.74
CA LEU A 399 -4.96 -7.21 10.15
C LEU A 399 -4.85 -8.66 10.61
N ALA A 400 -5.27 -9.63 9.79
CA ALA A 400 -5.15 -11.05 10.12
C ALA A 400 -3.68 -11.48 10.25
N ASP A 401 -2.80 -11.02 9.37
CA ASP A 401 -1.37 -11.29 9.45
C ASP A 401 -0.72 -10.61 10.67
N ALA A 402 -1.10 -9.37 10.98
CA ALA A 402 -0.63 -8.70 12.20
C ALA A 402 -1.14 -9.39 13.48
N PHE A 403 -2.41 -9.80 13.48
CA PHE A 403 -3.03 -10.57 14.57
C PHE A 403 -2.27 -11.88 14.84
N TYR A 404 -1.81 -12.57 13.80
CA TYR A 404 -0.98 -13.76 13.96
C TYR A 404 0.32 -13.46 14.72
N LEU A 405 0.99 -12.35 14.40
CA LEU A 405 2.18 -11.92 15.13
C LEU A 405 1.85 -11.58 16.60
N PHE A 406 0.74 -10.87 16.85
CA PHE A 406 0.34 -10.52 18.22
C PHE A 406 -0.03 -11.76 19.05
N MET A 407 -0.78 -12.70 18.47
CA MET A 407 -1.11 -13.96 19.13
C MET A 407 0.12 -14.82 19.39
N THR A 408 1.04 -14.87 18.44
CA THR A 408 2.30 -15.61 18.62
C THR A 408 3.11 -14.97 19.74
N ALA A 409 3.26 -13.64 19.73
CA ALA A 409 3.93 -12.90 20.81
C ALA A 409 3.28 -13.14 22.18
N ALA A 410 1.95 -13.15 22.25
CA ALA A 410 1.20 -13.45 23.47
C ALA A 410 1.45 -14.88 23.97
N LEU A 411 1.49 -15.88 23.08
CA LEU A 411 1.85 -17.25 23.42
C LEU A 411 3.29 -17.37 23.93
N LEU A 412 4.21 -16.56 23.39
CA LEU A 412 5.60 -16.48 23.84
C LEU A 412 5.79 -15.75 25.18
N ARG A 413 4.73 -15.20 25.78
CA ARG A 413 4.77 -14.63 27.13
C ARG A 413 4.39 -15.64 28.22
N PHE A 414 3.91 -16.83 27.85
CA PHE A 414 3.65 -17.89 28.83
C PHE A 414 4.96 -18.40 29.46
N PRO A 415 4.97 -18.72 30.76
CA PRO A 415 6.13 -19.25 31.45
C PRO A 415 6.54 -20.63 30.90
N GLU A 416 7.84 -20.93 30.96
CA GLU A 416 8.45 -22.22 30.54
C GLU A 416 8.16 -22.61 29.08
N ASN A 417 8.07 -21.61 28.19
CA ASN A 417 7.79 -21.91 26.80
C ASN A 417 8.95 -22.60 26.08
N GLN A 418 8.62 -23.51 25.16
CA GLN A 418 9.56 -24.09 24.20
C GLN A 418 8.93 -24.01 22.81
N ILE A 419 9.72 -23.63 21.80
CA ILE A 419 9.22 -23.42 20.44
C ILE A 419 9.92 -24.40 19.50
N ASP A 420 9.14 -25.13 18.69
CA ASP A 420 9.67 -26.13 17.75
C ASP A 420 10.28 -25.49 16.48
N SER A 421 9.83 -24.29 16.11
CA SER A 421 10.40 -23.47 15.01
C SER A 421 10.80 -22.12 15.56
N THR A 422 11.95 -21.58 15.17
CA THR A 422 12.42 -20.28 15.66
C THR A 422 12.09 -19.11 14.72
N VAL A 423 11.53 -19.38 13.54
CA VAL A 423 11.33 -18.33 12.52
C VAL A 423 9.95 -18.36 11.84
N ILE A 424 9.47 -17.17 11.46
CA ILE A 424 8.30 -16.97 10.59
C ILE A 424 8.75 -16.27 9.30
N ALA A 425 8.50 -16.89 8.15
CA ALA A 425 8.79 -16.30 6.85
C ALA A 425 7.74 -15.25 6.44
N CYS A 426 8.24 -14.11 5.95
CA CYS A 426 7.45 -12.95 5.54
C CYS A 426 7.88 -12.42 4.17
N ARG A 427 6.96 -11.74 3.48
CA ARG A 427 7.22 -10.97 2.25
C ARG A 427 7.57 -9.54 2.62
N ARG A 428 8.47 -8.92 1.86
CA ARG A 428 8.75 -7.47 1.98
C ARG A 428 7.60 -6.61 1.45
N ASN A 429 6.92 -7.08 0.42
CA ASN A 429 5.72 -6.44 -0.13
C ASN A 429 4.55 -7.42 0.01
N PRO A 430 3.37 -6.96 0.46
CA PRO A 430 2.22 -7.84 0.64
C PRO A 430 1.69 -8.33 -0.71
N ASP A 431 1.24 -9.59 -0.74
CA ASP A 431 0.48 -10.14 -1.87
C ASP A 431 -1.00 -10.16 -1.48
N LEU A 432 -1.81 -9.29 -2.09
CA LEU A 432 -3.23 -9.08 -1.73
C LEU A 432 -3.46 -8.87 -0.22
N GLY A 433 -2.54 -8.15 0.43
CA GLY A 433 -2.55 -7.88 1.88
C GLY A 433 -1.84 -8.92 2.75
N HIS A 434 -1.39 -10.05 2.19
CA HIS A 434 -0.66 -11.07 2.95
C HIS A 434 0.84 -10.84 2.95
N TYR A 435 1.38 -10.55 4.13
CA TYR A 435 2.80 -10.52 4.44
C TYR A 435 3.33 -11.91 4.81
N LEU A 436 2.56 -12.72 5.53
CA LEU A 436 3.03 -14.01 6.04
C LEU A 436 3.09 -15.09 4.95
N ILE A 437 4.11 -15.96 5.04
CA ILE A 437 4.32 -17.12 4.16
C ILE A 437 4.31 -18.39 5.02
N LEU A 438 3.12 -18.95 5.24
CA LEU A 438 2.91 -19.97 6.28
C LEU A 438 3.04 -21.41 5.78
N ASP A 439 3.32 -21.61 4.49
CA ASP A 439 3.64 -22.93 3.93
C ASP A 439 4.99 -23.45 4.45
N LYS A 440 5.75 -22.61 5.16
CA LYS A 440 7.02 -22.93 5.81
C LYS A 440 6.79 -23.04 7.33
N SER A 441 7.10 -24.21 7.90
CA SER A 441 7.19 -24.53 9.34
C SER A 441 6.37 -23.63 10.28
N VAL A 442 5.12 -24.01 10.55
CA VAL A 442 4.28 -23.32 11.54
C VAL A 442 4.81 -23.60 12.96
N PRO A 443 5.10 -22.58 13.78
CA PRO A 443 5.59 -22.78 15.14
C PRO A 443 4.55 -23.49 16.00
N THR A 444 4.99 -24.52 16.71
CA THR A 444 4.27 -25.12 17.84
C THR A 444 4.93 -24.63 19.11
N ILE A 445 4.12 -24.10 20.02
CA ILE A 445 4.56 -23.56 21.30
C ILE A 445 4.12 -24.54 22.38
N ARG A 446 5.09 -25.10 23.11
CA ARG A 446 4.85 -25.81 24.37
C ARG A 446 4.80 -24.77 25.46
N ALA A 447 3.71 -24.74 26.22
CA ALA A 447 3.55 -23.84 27.36
C ALA A 447 3.01 -24.61 28.57
N ALA A 448 3.52 -24.29 29.76
CA ALA A 448 2.97 -24.82 31.01
C ALA A 448 1.85 -23.90 31.49
N ILE A 449 0.66 -24.46 31.68
CA ILE A 449 -0.52 -23.75 32.20
C ILE A 449 -1.02 -24.53 33.40
N ASP A 450 -1.04 -23.90 34.57
CA ASP A 450 -1.38 -24.54 35.85
C ASP A 450 -0.61 -25.86 36.07
N HIS A 451 0.71 -25.82 35.83
CA HIS A 451 1.62 -26.97 35.93
C HIS A 451 1.32 -28.15 34.96
N GLN A 452 0.42 -27.97 33.98
CA GLN A 452 0.17 -28.93 32.92
C GLN A 452 0.77 -28.45 31.59
N PRO A 453 1.53 -29.29 30.87
CA PRO A 453 2.11 -28.92 29.60
C PRO A 453 1.07 -29.02 28.47
N TYR A 454 0.93 -27.94 27.69
CA TYR A 454 0.09 -27.88 26.51
C TYR A 454 0.92 -27.60 25.25
N LEU A 455 0.53 -28.25 24.16
CA LEU A 455 0.97 -27.96 22.80
C LEU A 455 -0.05 -27.02 22.15
N ILE A 456 0.37 -25.79 21.88
CA ILE A 456 -0.46 -24.76 21.28
C ILE A 456 0.09 -24.43 19.90
N ARG A 457 -0.80 -24.42 18.90
CA ARG A 457 -0.43 -24.13 17.51
C ARG A 457 -1.46 -23.18 16.89
N LEU A 458 -0.97 -22.09 16.31
CA LEU A 458 -1.76 -21.18 15.48
C LEU A 458 -1.42 -21.45 14.01
N HIS A 459 -2.37 -21.92 13.21
CA HIS A 459 -2.12 -22.35 11.83
C HIS A 459 -3.28 -22.01 10.89
N ARG A 460 -3.11 -22.20 9.59
CA ARG A 460 -4.22 -22.12 8.62
C ARG A 460 -5.12 -23.36 8.76
N PRO A 461 -6.45 -23.25 8.55
CA PRO A 461 -7.36 -24.38 8.66
C PRO A 461 -7.05 -25.47 7.63
N GLU A 462 -7.18 -26.74 8.03
CA GLU A 462 -7.06 -27.89 7.13
C GLU A 462 -8.41 -28.19 6.46
N LYS A 463 -8.42 -29.03 5.41
CA LYS A 463 -9.62 -29.29 4.57
C LYS A 463 -10.87 -29.76 5.33
N HIS A 464 -10.71 -30.39 6.49
CA HIS A 464 -11.81 -30.95 7.30
C HIS A 464 -12.22 -30.05 8.49
N HIS A 465 -11.62 -28.87 8.62
CA HIS A 465 -11.93 -27.91 9.67
C HIS A 465 -12.74 -26.71 9.13
N PRO A 466 -13.40 -25.94 10.02
CA PRO A 466 -14.05 -24.70 9.63
C PRO A 466 -13.11 -23.79 8.84
N GLN A 467 -13.59 -23.24 7.74
CA GLN A 467 -12.85 -22.25 6.95
C GLN A 467 -12.80 -20.92 7.72
N CYS A 468 -11.63 -20.60 8.22
CA CYS A 468 -11.34 -19.41 9.02
C CYS A 468 -10.01 -18.76 8.60
N ASP A 469 -9.69 -17.59 9.16
CA ASP A 469 -8.40 -16.96 8.87
C ASP A 469 -7.27 -17.70 9.59
N TRP A 470 -7.51 -18.08 10.85
CA TRP A 470 -6.60 -18.82 11.71
C TRP A 470 -7.30 -19.88 12.53
N MET A 471 -6.63 -21.01 12.76
CA MET A 471 -7.07 -22.08 13.64
C MET A 471 -6.12 -22.13 14.83
N LEU A 472 -6.66 -21.95 16.04
CA LEU A 472 -5.93 -22.19 17.28
C LEU A 472 -6.22 -23.62 17.74
N THR A 473 -5.19 -24.45 17.71
CA THR A 473 -5.25 -25.82 18.20
C THR A 473 -4.51 -25.90 19.53
N VAL A 474 -5.19 -26.41 20.56
CA VAL A 474 -4.63 -26.64 21.90
C VAL A 474 -4.74 -28.13 22.19
N LYS A 475 -3.63 -28.77 22.57
CA LYS A 475 -3.59 -30.18 22.93
C LYS A 475 -2.82 -30.37 24.24
N SER A 476 -3.36 -31.15 25.18
CA SER A 476 -2.59 -31.63 26.35
C SER A 476 -1.38 -32.44 25.88
N ALA A 477 -0.18 -32.13 26.40
CA ALA A 477 1.04 -32.85 26.03
C ALA A 477 1.17 -34.22 26.72
N LYS A 478 0.33 -34.50 27.74
CA LYS A 478 0.32 -35.78 28.49
C LYS A 478 -0.62 -36.83 27.90
N ASP A 479 -1.65 -36.43 27.15
CA ASP A 479 -2.63 -37.36 26.60
C ASP A 479 -2.24 -37.92 25.22
N THR A 480 -2.22 -39.25 25.13
CA THR A 480 -2.10 -40.02 23.88
C THR A 480 -3.44 -40.20 23.18
N ALA A 481 -4.56 -39.91 23.86
CA ALA A 481 -5.91 -39.97 23.31
C ALA A 481 -6.34 -38.64 22.63
N GLU A 482 -7.34 -38.69 21.75
CA GLU A 482 -7.95 -37.49 21.14
C GLU A 482 -8.74 -36.62 22.14
N PHE A 483 -9.00 -37.13 23.34
CA PHE A 483 -9.61 -36.38 24.44
C PHE A 483 -8.64 -35.27 24.89
N GLY A 484 -9.12 -34.01 24.91
CA GLY A 484 -8.30 -32.84 25.30
C GLY A 484 -7.66 -32.07 24.15
N LYS A 485 -8.10 -32.29 22.90
CA LYS A 485 -7.74 -31.44 21.74
C LYS A 485 -8.86 -30.45 21.43
N PHE A 486 -8.57 -29.16 21.51
CA PHE A 486 -9.50 -28.10 21.17
C PHE A 486 -9.11 -27.42 19.86
N HIS A 487 -10.11 -27.20 19.01
CA HIS A 487 -9.97 -26.48 17.74
C HIS A 487 -10.86 -25.25 17.79
N LEU A 488 -10.23 -24.07 17.77
CA LEU A 488 -10.91 -22.80 17.87
C LEU A 488 -10.72 -22.02 16.57
N PRO A 489 -11.73 -21.98 15.69
CA PRO A 489 -11.65 -21.19 14.48
C PRO A 489 -11.72 -19.70 14.80
N ILE A 490 -10.81 -18.93 14.22
CA ILE A 490 -10.66 -17.49 14.40
C ILE A 490 -10.90 -16.78 13.07
N TRP A 491 -11.83 -15.83 13.07
CA TRP A 491 -12.04 -14.89 11.98
C TRP A 491 -11.65 -13.48 12.41
N VAL A 492 -10.91 -12.79 11.55
CA VAL A 492 -10.43 -11.44 11.78
C VAL A 492 -11.15 -10.48 10.83
N PHE A 493 -11.67 -9.40 11.38
CA PHE A 493 -12.41 -8.38 10.65
C PHE A 493 -11.87 -6.99 10.99
N TRP A 494 -11.91 -6.08 10.03
CA TRP A 494 -11.59 -4.68 10.32
C TRP A 494 -12.70 -4.02 11.15
N TYR A 495 -13.96 -4.26 10.77
CA TYR A 495 -15.13 -3.80 11.50
C TYR A 495 -15.91 -4.97 12.11
N ALA A 496 -16.65 -4.75 13.19
CA ALA A 496 -17.58 -5.75 13.70
C ALA A 496 -18.57 -6.16 12.59
N PRO A 497 -18.75 -7.47 12.33
CA PRO A 497 -19.72 -7.95 11.36
C PRO A 497 -21.15 -7.64 11.83
N ASP A 498 -22.06 -7.44 10.88
CA ASP A 498 -23.48 -7.21 11.19
C ASP A 498 -24.17 -8.47 11.75
N GLU A 499 -25.32 -8.30 12.40
CA GLU A 499 -26.11 -9.38 13.00
C GLU A 499 -26.42 -10.52 12.01
N SER A 500 -26.71 -10.21 10.74
CA SER A 500 -26.93 -11.23 9.71
C SER A 500 -25.68 -12.10 9.46
N ALA A 501 -24.49 -11.49 9.46
CA ALA A 501 -23.24 -12.23 9.30
C ALA A 501 -22.95 -13.08 10.55
N ILE A 502 -23.24 -12.57 11.75
CA ILE A 502 -23.11 -13.33 13.02
C ILE A 502 -24.07 -14.53 13.03
N ALA A 503 -25.33 -14.35 12.64
CA ALA A 503 -26.30 -15.44 12.57
C ALA A 503 -25.88 -16.54 11.57
N HIS A 504 -25.34 -16.14 10.41
CA HIS A 504 -24.77 -17.11 9.47
C HIS A 504 -23.52 -17.79 10.04
N ALA A 505 -22.69 -17.09 10.80
CA ALA A 505 -21.52 -17.68 11.45
C ALA A 505 -21.93 -18.76 12.47
N GLU A 506 -22.97 -18.51 13.27
CA GLU A 506 -23.51 -19.49 14.22
C GLU A 506 -24.05 -20.72 13.48
N LYS A 507 -24.81 -20.51 12.40
CA LYS A 507 -25.28 -21.59 11.53
C LYS A 507 -24.14 -22.40 10.94
N TYR A 508 -23.05 -21.73 10.52
CA TYR A 508 -21.89 -22.39 9.96
C TYR A 508 -21.17 -23.25 11.00
N LEU A 509 -20.99 -22.73 12.21
CA LEU A 509 -20.37 -23.47 13.32
C LEU A 509 -21.18 -24.71 13.73
N ASN A 510 -22.52 -24.64 13.66
CA ASN A 510 -23.39 -25.79 13.94
C ASN A 510 -23.25 -26.95 12.94
N GLN A 511 -22.57 -26.75 11.81
CA GLN A 511 -22.21 -27.84 10.91
C GLN A 511 -21.07 -28.71 11.45
N PHE A 512 -20.36 -28.21 12.47
CA PHE A 512 -19.30 -28.88 13.20
C PHE A 512 -19.81 -29.25 14.60
N ASN A 513 -19.13 -30.14 15.32
CA ASN A 513 -19.54 -30.70 16.62
C ASN A 513 -20.26 -29.68 17.53
N ASP A 514 -21.33 -30.12 18.23
CA ASP A 514 -22.25 -29.25 18.99
C ASP A 514 -21.60 -28.29 20.00
N SER A 515 -20.41 -28.64 20.49
CA SER A 515 -19.58 -27.88 21.45
C SER A 515 -18.58 -26.90 20.81
N SER A 516 -18.59 -26.71 19.49
CA SER A 516 -17.63 -25.83 18.79
C SER A 516 -17.90 -24.36 19.07
N ILE A 517 -16.91 -23.67 19.66
CA ILE A 517 -16.93 -22.21 19.88
C ILE A 517 -16.10 -21.53 18.77
N GLY A 518 -16.65 -20.49 18.16
CA GLY A 518 -15.96 -19.64 17.20
C GLY A 518 -15.50 -18.31 17.81
N LEU A 519 -14.37 -17.80 17.32
CA LEU A 519 -13.80 -16.54 17.79
C LEU A 519 -13.80 -15.51 16.65
N ILE A 520 -14.37 -14.34 16.88
CA ILE A 520 -14.35 -13.21 15.95
C ILE A 520 -13.57 -12.08 16.59
N PHE A 521 -12.44 -11.70 16.00
CA PHE A 521 -11.69 -10.51 16.39
C PHE A 521 -11.97 -9.37 15.42
N TYR A 522 -12.16 -8.16 15.93
CA TYR A 522 -12.34 -6.98 15.11
C TYR A 522 -11.68 -5.73 15.69
N LEU A 523 -11.37 -4.74 14.85
CA LEU A 523 -10.64 -3.54 15.31
C LEU A 523 -11.59 -2.43 15.81
N GLN A 524 -12.70 -2.21 15.12
CA GLN A 524 -13.66 -1.16 15.44
C GLN A 524 -15.11 -1.59 15.20
N ARG A 525 -16.07 -1.07 15.96
CA ARG A 525 -17.50 -1.38 15.72
C ARG A 525 -18.03 -0.59 14.53
N THR A 526 -17.72 0.69 14.49
CA THR A 526 -18.04 1.64 13.42
C THR A 526 -16.90 2.67 13.30
N ALA A 527 -16.98 3.55 12.31
CA ALA A 527 -16.01 4.65 12.12
C ALA A 527 -15.74 5.42 13.43
N LYS A 528 -14.47 5.75 13.70
CA LYS A 528 -13.99 6.47 14.89
C LYS A 528 -14.29 5.82 16.26
N LYS A 529 -14.87 4.62 16.32
CA LYS A 529 -15.16 3.89 17.57
C LYS A 529 -14.07 2.86 17.88
N TYR A 530 -12.90 3.38 18.24
CA TYR A 530 -11.74 2.60 18.70
C TYR A 530 -11.86 2.21 20.17
N SER A 531 -11.28 1.06 20.55
CA SER A 531 -11.09 0.72 21.96
C SER A 531 -9.61 0.87 22.33
N ALA A 532 -9.34 1.50 23.47
CA ALA A 532 -7.99 1.63 24.01
C ALA A 532 -7.52 0.34 24.71
N LYS A 533 -8.44 -0.45 25.27
CA LYS A 533 -8.13 -1.66 26.08
C LYS A 533 -8.64 -2.96 25.47
N GLY A 534 -9.35 -2.87 24.35
CA GLY A 534 -10.16 -3.96 23.83
C GLY A 534 -11.52 -4.07 24.52
N ASP A 535 -12.38 -4.95 24.01
CA ASP A 535 -13.73 -5.22 24.53
C ASP A 535 -14.10 -6.67 24.22
N VAL A 536 -14.97 -7.27 25.03
CA VAL A 536 -15.43 -8.66 24.85
C VAL A 536 -16.94 -8.69 24.84
N GLY A 537 -17.50 -9.28 23.79
CA GLY A 537 -18.92 -9.56 23.63
C GLY A 537 -19.16 -11.00 23.22
N TYR A 538 -20.44 -11.38 23.21
CA TYR A 538 -20.87 -12.73 22.87
C TYR A 538 -22.09 -12.65 21.96
N SER A 539 -22.23 -13.62 21.07
CA SER A 539 -23.46 -13.79 20.31
C SER A 539 -24.60 -14.28 21.21
N PRO A 540 -25.87 -14.11 20.81
CA PRO A 540 -27.01 -14.51 21.64
C PRO A 540 -27.01 -15.98 22.04
N THR A 541 -26.45 -16.88 21.20
CA THR A 541 -26.34 -18.31 21.51
C THR A 541 -25.10 -18.66 22.35
N GLY A 542 -24.18 -17.72 22.54
CA GLY A 542 -22.89 -17.94 23.21
C GLY A 542 -21.87 -18.74 22.39
N LYS A 543 -22.22 -19.23 21.18
CA LYS A 543 -21.31 -20.00 20.32
C LYS A 543 -20.24 -19.17 19.65
N ILE A 544 -20.44 -17.85 19.53
CA ILE A 544 -19.45 -16.93 18.97
C ILE A 544 -19.03 -15.93 20.03
N TRP A 545 -17.73 -15.88 20.28
CA TRP A 545 -17.12 -14.88 21.13
C TRP A 545 -16.53 -13.78 20.25
N MET A 546 -16.83 -12.54 20.59
CA MET A 546 -16.48 -11.37 19.81
C MET A 546 -15.52 -10.50 20.61
N PHE A 547 -14.37 -10.20 20.03
CA PHE A 547 -13.29 -9.47 20.68
C PHE A 547 -12.94 -8.22 19.89
N GLN A 548 -13.12 -7.05 20.50
CA GLN A 548 -12.55 -5.84 19.95
C GLN A 548 -11.07 -5.77 20.34
N LEU A 549 -10.19 -5.70 19.36
CA LEU A 549 -8.76 -5.48 19.57
C LEU A 549 -8.50 -4.01 19.97
N PRO A 550 -7.50 -3.76 20.83
CA PRO A 550 -6.99 -2.41 21.04
C PRO A 550 -6.54 -1.78 19.72
N ALA A 551 -6.82 -0.50 19.52
CA ALA A 551 -6.35 0.20 18.33
C ALA A 551 -4.84 0.47 18.43
N ALA A 552 -4.07 -0.05 17.46
CA ALA A 552 -2.61 0.13 17.41
C ALA A 552 -2.15 1.55 16.99
N ILE A 553 -2.95 2.58 17.28
CA ILE A 553 -2.70 3.97 16.86
C ILE A 553 -1.83 4.72 17.88
N GLU A 554 -1.90 4.34 19.15
CA GLU A 554 -1.15 4.99 20.24
C GLU A 554 0.28 4.46 20.35
N SER A 555 1.17 5.19 21.03
CA SER A 555 2.63 4.90 21.06
C SER A 555 3.01 3.49 21.57
N PHE A 556 2.11 2.81 22.30
CA PHE A 556 2.30 1.44 22.81
C PHE A 556 1.29 0.44 22.23
N GLY A 557 0.60 0.80 21.14
CA GLY A 557 -0.59 0.10 20.67
C GLY A 557 -0.40 -1.38 20.30
N PHE A 558 0.81 -1.76 19.87
CA PHE A 558 1.13 -3.18 19.65
C PHE A 558 1.29 -3.96 20.95
N SER A 559 2.03 -3.44 21.94
CA SER A 559 2.14 -4.09 23.26
C SER A 559 0.77 -4.26 23.90
N THR A 560 -0.09 -3.22 23.86
CA THR A 560 -1.44 -3.30 24.43
C THR A 560 -2.28 -4.40 23.77
N SER A 561 -2.14 -4.58 22.45
CA SER A 561 -2.79 -5.68 21.73
C SER A 561 -2.27 -7.05 22.17
N VAL A 562 -0.95 -7.19 22.38
CA VAL A 562 -0.34 -8.42 22.88
C VAL A 562 -0.76 -8.70 24.33
N ASP A 563 -0.80 -7.68 25.19
CA ASP A 563 -1.27 -7.78 26.58
C ASP A 563 -2.71 -8.30 26.65
N PHE A 564 -3.61 -7.67 25.87
CA PHE A 564 -5.01 -8.07 25.76
C PHE A 564 -5.16 -9.54 25.32
N LEU A 565 -4.39 -9.96 24.30
CA LEU A 565 -4.42 -11.34 23.80
C LEU A 565 -3.81 -12.34 24.79
N THR A 566 -2.83 -11.91 25.59
CA THR A 566 -2.23 -12.73 26.65
C THR A 566 -3.27 -13.01 27.74
N GLU A 567 -3.99 -11.98 28.21
CA GLU A 567 -5.07 -12.12 29.19
C GLU A 567 -6.21 -13.01 28.65
N PHE A 568 -6.58 -12.82 27.38
CA PHE A 568 -7.56 -13.66 26.69
C PHE A 568 -7.13 -15.13 26.69
N LEU A 569 -5.90 -15.43 26.24
CA LEU A 569 -5.39 -16.80 26.16
C LEU A 569 -5.35 -17.46 27.55
N GLN A 570 -4.93 -16.74 28.58
CA GLN A 570 -4.94 -17.24 29.96
C GLN A 570 -6.35 -17.64 30.41
N ARG A 571 -7.35 -16.78 30.15
CA ARG A 571 -8.76 -17.07 30.51
C ARG A 571 -9.34 -18.22 29.70
N LEU A 572 -9.11 -18.23 28.39
CA LEU A 572 -9.60 -19.27 27.48
C LEU A 572 -9.06 -20.65 27.90
N LEU A 573 -7.76 -20.73 28.17
CA LEU A 573 -7.09 -21.97 28.55
C LEU A 573 -7.57 -22.41 29.95
N PHE A 574 -7.76 -21.48 30.89
CA PHE A 574 -8.37 -21.78 32.19
C PHE A 574 -9.80 -22.36 32.08
N LEU A 575 -10.63 -21.80 31.20
CA LEU A 575 -11.99 -22.29 30.99
C LEU A 575 -12.01 -23.66 30.31
N SER A 576 -11.07 -23.95 29.39
CA SER A 576 -10.99 -25.26 28.73
C SER A 576 -10.52 -26.41 29.64
N MET A 577 -10.00 -26.09 30.83
CA MET A 577 -9.54 -27.05 31.83
C MET A 577 -10.62 -27.44 32.86
N ARG A 578 -11.75 -26.74 32.88
CA ARG A 578 -12.95 -27.07 33.68
C ARG A 578 -13.99 -27.74 32.81
#